data_AF-A0A6C0RDY8-F1
#
_entry.id   AF-A0A6C0RDY8-F1
#
_cell.length_a   1.000
_cell.length_b   1.000
_cell.length_c   1.000
_cell.angle_alpha   90.00
_cell.angle_beta   90.00
_cell.angle_gamma   90.00
#
_symmetry.space_group_name_H-M   'P 1'
#
loop_
_entity.id
_entity.type
_entity.pdbx_description
1 polymer ?
#
loop_
_entity_poly.entity_id
_entity_poly.type
_entity_poly.pdbx_seq_one_letter_code
_entity_poly.pdbx_strand_id
1 'polypeptide(L)'
;MLKNNLCCRIYPLVIILVSALISATIFYFDEGAQEFSFLREKGAFFDFLGISLAIAVLPVALFYYLSEKEKFENSARPLSLLGFVPALIYLVFIML
;
A
#
# COMPACT_ATOMS: atom_id res chain seq x y z
N MET A 1 -13.42 17.06 21.33
CA MET A 1 -12.64 16.10 20.51
C MET A 1 -13.48 15.58 19.35
N LEU A 2 -13.83 16.43 18.36
CA LEU A 2 -14.82 16.08 17.32
C LEU A 2 -14.46 16.68 15.95
N LYS A 3 -13.15 16.83 15.67
CA LYS A 3 -12.66 17.59 14.51
C LYS A 3 -11.55 16.84 13.77
N ASN A 4 -11.75 15.57 13.38
CA ASN A 4 -10.98 14.97 12.28
C ASN A 4 -11.41 13.59 11.74
N ASN A 5 -12.65 13.13 11.94
CA ASN A 5 -13.05 11.79 11.48
C ASN A 5 -12.88 11.57 9.97
N LEU A 6 -12.92 12.63 9.15
CA LEU A 6 -12.65 12.57 7.71
C LEU A 6 -11.17 12.27 7.41
N CYS A 7 -10.25 12.88 8.13
CA CYS A 7 -8.80 12.76 7.87
C CYS A 7 -8.26 11.38 8.28
N CYS A 8 -8.86 10.73 9.28
CA CYS A 8 -8.54 9.35 9.64
C CYS A 8 -9.20 8.32 8.71
N ARG A 9 -10.29 8.66 8.02
CA ARG A 9 -11.01 7.75 7.11
C ARG A 9 -10.47 7.78 5.68
N ILE A 10 -9.96 8.93 5.24
CA ILE A 10 -9.32 9.08 3.93
C ILE A 10 -7.94 8.43 3.89
N TYR A 11 -7.25 8.37 5.03
CA TYR A 11 -5.86 7.92 5.07
C TYR A 11 -5.66 6.44 4.69
N PRO A 12 -6.47 5.47 5.17
CA PRO A 12 -6.43 4.09 4.65
C PRO A 12 -6.72 3.99 3.15
N LEU A 13 -7.60 4.87 2.65
CA LEU A 13 -7.96 4.91 1.22
C LEU A 13 -6.77 5.39 0.38
N VAL A 14 -6.02 6.39 0.88
CA VAL A 14 -4.75 6.83 0.29
C VAL A 14 -3.71 5.71 0.33
N ILE A 15 -3.60 4.97 1.44
CA ILE A 15 -2.69 3.82 1.54
C ILE A 15 -3.01 2.78 0.46
N ILE A 16 -4.28 2.42 0.27
CA ILE A 16 -4.69 1.45 -0.76
C ILE A 16 -4.31 1.95 -2.17
N LEU A 17 -4.51 3.23 -2.47
CA LEU A 17 -4.10 3.83 -3.74
C LEU A 17 -2.59 3.76 -3.97
N VAL A 18 -1.80 4.04 -2.93
CA VAL A 18 -0.33 3.93 -2.99
C VAL A 18 0.10 2.47 -3.17
N SER A 19 -0.53 1.53 -2.46
CA SER A 19 -0.27 0.10 -2.65
C SER A 19 -0.55 -0.36 -4.07
N ALA A 20 -1.65 0.10 -4.67
CA ALA A 20 -2.00 -0.23 -6.06
C ALA A 20 -0.95 0.30 -7.05
N LEU A 21 -0.40 1.50 -6.81
CA LEU A 21 0.70 2.04 -7.63
C LEU A 21 1.99 1.22 -7.49
N ILE A 22 2.34 0.82 -6.26
CA ILE A 22 3.51 -0.03 -6.00
C ILE A 22 3.33 -1.38 -6.70
N SER A 23 2.18 -2.02 -6.52
CA SER A 23 1.86 -3.28 -7.20
C SER A 23 1.87 -3.15 -8.72
N ALA A 24 1.34 -2.06 -9.27
CA ALA A 24 1.35 -1.86 -10.71
C ALA A 24 2.78 -1.77 -11.25
N THR A 25 3.66 -1.12 -10.48
CA THR A 25 5.08 -1.03 -10.81
C THR A 25 5.74 -2.42 -10.73
N ILE A 26 5.47 -3.19 -9.67
CA ILE A 26 5.97 -4.57 -9.51
C ILE A 26 5.58 -5.43 -10.72
N PHE A 27 4.29 -5.48 -11.05
CA PHE A 27 3.80 -6.29 -12.18
C PHE A 27 4.35 -5.82 -13.53
N TYR A 28 4.49 -4.51 -13.72
CA TYR A 28 5.07 -3.94 -14.94
C TYR A 28 6.51 -4.40 -15.18
N PHE A 29 7.33 -4.52 -14.13
CA PHE A 29 8.71 -5.00 -14.24
C PHE A 29 8.82 -6.53 -14.24
N ASP A 30 7.97 -7.23 -13.49
CA ASP A 30 8.00 -8.70 -13.38
C ASP A 30 7.54 -9.40 -14.67
N GLU A 31 6.56 -8.84 -15.39
CA GLU A 31 6.08 -9.41 -16.66
C GLU A 31 7.13 -9.30 -17.80
N GLY A 32 8.23 -8.57 -17.61
CA GLY A 32 9.34 -8.45 -18.57
C GLY A 32 9.01 -7.78 -19.91
N ALA A 33 7.72 -7.63 -20.23
CA ALA A 33 7.22 -7.06 -21.47
C ALA A 33 6.97 -5.54 -21.38
N GLN A 34 7.03 -4.94 -20.18
CA GLN A 34 6.66 -3.53 -19.97
C GLN A 34 5.23 -3.22 -20.47
N GLU A 35 4.34 -4.20 -20.43
CA GLU A 35 2.94 -4.04 -20.82
C GLU A 35 2.05 -4.18 -19.59
N PHE A 36 0.94 -3.43 -19.56
CA PHE A 36 -0.09 -3.58 -18.52
C PHE A 36 -1.00 -4.78 -18.82
N SER A 37 -0.40 -5.92 -19.20
CA SER A 37 -1.11 -7.09 -19.71
C SER A 37 -1.99 -7.72 -18.62
N PHE A 38 -1.56 -7.61 -17.36
CA PHE A 38 -2.35 -7.94 -16.16
C PHE A 38 -3.72 -7.26 -16.06
N LEU A 39 -3.96 -6.11 -16.73
CA LEU A 39 -5.26 -5.46 -16.72
C LEU A 39 -6.28 -6.11 -17.68
N ARG A 40 -5.80 -6.89 -18.66
CA ARG A 40 -6.67 -7.55 -19.67
C ARG A 40 -7.06 -8.96 -19.27
N GLU A 41 -6.20 -9.65 -18.54
CA GLU A 41 -6.43 -11.03 -18.15
C GLU A 41 -7.06 -11.11 -16.75
N LYS A 42 -8.25 -11.71 -16.64
CA LYS A 42 -9.01 -11.73 -15.38
C LYS A 42 -8.23 -12.35 -14.23
N GLY A 43 -7.44 -13.39 -14.48
CA GLY A 43 -6.61 -14.04 -13.45
C GLY A 43 -5.55 -13.09 -12.89
N ALA A 44 -4.72 -12.53 -13.76
CA ALA A 44 -3.67 -11.58 -13.40
C ALA A 44 -4.23 -10.31 -12.73
N PHE A 45 -5.44 -9.86 -13.09
CA PHE A 45 -6.10 -8.74 -12.42
C PHE A 45 -6.46 -9.06 -10.95
N PHE A 46 -6.93 -10.27 -10.66
CA PHE A 46 -7.20 -10.69 -9.27
C PHE A 46 -5.91 -10.86 -8.46
N ASP A 47 -4.84 -11.34 -9.08
CA ASP A 47 -3.52 -11.42 -8.45
C ASP A 47 -2.97 -10.02 -8.13
N PHE A 48 -3.08 -9.08 -9.08
CA PHE A 48 -2.75 -7.67 -8.88
C PHE A 48 -3.52 -7.06 -7.71
N LEU A 49 -4.85 -7.26 -7.66
CA LEU A 49 -5.68 -6.77 -6.55
C LEU A 49 -5.31 -7.41 -5.22
N GLY A 50 -5.07 -8.73 -5.21
CA GLY A 50 -4.67 -9.48 -4.04
C GLY A 50 -3.35 -8.97 -3.45
N ILE A 51 -2.34 -8.78 -4.29
CA ILE A 51 -1.04 -8.24 -3.89
C ILE A 51 -1.18 -6.78 -3.45
N SER A 52 -1.93 -5.96 -4.17
CA SER A 52 -2.19 -4.55 -3.78
C SER A 52 -2.82 -4.45 -2.40
N LEU A 53 -3.81 -5.30 -2.10
CA LEU A 53 -4.45 -5.35 -0.79
C LEU A 53 -3.48 -5.87 0.28
N ALA A 54 -2.73 -6.93 -0.01
CA ALA A 54 -1.73 -7.48 0.93
C ALA A 54 -0.68 -6.43 1.33
N ILE A 55 -0.18 -5.66 0.36
CA ILE A 55 0.75 -4.54 0.62
C ILE A 55 0.07 -3.46 1.45
N ALA A 56 -1.23 -3.19 1.25
CA ALA A 56 -1.97 -2.21 2.03
C ALA A 56 -2.25 -2.64 3.48
N VAL A 57 -2.36 -3.95 3.77
CA VAL A 57 -2.72 -4.44 5.11
C VAL A 57 -1.75 -3.94 6.18
N LEU A 58 -0.45 -4.08 5.94
CA LEU A 58 0.58 -3.74 6.93
C LEU A 58 0.60 -2.23 7.31
N PRO A 59 0.66 -1.28 6.36
CA PRO A 59 0.58 0.15 6.67
C PRO A 59 -0.77 0.56 7.27
N VAL A 60 -1.90 -0.02 6.83
CA VAL A 60 -3.21 0.27 7.44
C VAL A 60 -3.25 -0.22 8.89
N ALA A 61 -2.80 -1.45 9.16
CA ALA A 61 -2.77 -2.01 10.51
C ALA A 61 -1.86 -1.20 11.44
N LEU A 62 -0.67 -0.79 10.97
CA LEU A 62 0.24 0.09 11.71
C LEU A 62 -0.40 1.43 12.01
N PHE A 63 -1.12 2.03 11.06
CA PHE A 63 -1.81 3.30 11.27
C PHE A 63 -2.82 3.22 12.41
N TYR A 64 -3.74 2.25 12.34
CA TYR A 64 -4.76 2.07 13.39
C TYR A 64 -4.13 1.76 14.76
N TYR A 65 -3.13 0.88 14.80
CA TYR A 65 -2.43 0.54 16.03
C TYR A 65 -1.72 1.74 16.69
N LEU A 66 -1.10 2.60 15.88
CA LEU A 66 -0.38 3.78 16.39
C LEU A 66 -1.33 4.93 16.74
N SER A 67 -2.44 5.07 16.01
CA SER A 67 -3.47 6.06 16.31
C SER A 67 -4.19 5.81 17.64
N GLU A 68 -4.25 4.58 18.12
CA GLU A 68 -4.80 4.27 19.46
C GLU A 68 -3.86 4.69 20.60
N LYS A 69 -2.57 4.95 20.32
CA LYS A 69 -1.62 5.37 21.34
C LYS A 69 -1.50 6.90 21.33
N GLU A 70 -1.97 7.56 22.40
CA GLU A 70 -1.90 9.03 22.56
C GLU A 70 -0.50 9.61 22.29
N LYS A 71 0.56 8.88 22.67
CA LYS A 71 1.96 9.28 22.43
C LYS A 71 2.33 9.39 20.94
N PHE A 72 1.64 8.65 20.07
CA PHE A 72 1.95 8.52 18.65
C PHE A 72 0.87 9.07 17.73
N GLU A 73 -0.21 9.66 18.25
CA GLU A 73 -1.32 10.17 17.43
C GLU A 73 -0.84 11.12 16.31
N ASN A 74 0.07 12.04 16.64
CA ASN A 74 0.65 12.99 15.67
C ASN A 74 1.65 12.36 14.70
N SER A 75 2.27 11.23 15.07
CA SER A 75 3.30 10.54 14.28
C SER A 75 2.79 9.26 13.62
N ALA A 76 1.52 8.89 13.81
CA ALA A 76 0.94 7.64 13.32
C ALA A 76 1.02 7.54 11.79
N ARG A 77 0.78 8.66 11.07
CA ARG A 77 0.87 8.72 9.61
C ARG A 77 2.29 8.45 9.07
N PRO A 78 3.34 9.20 9.45
CA PRO A 78 4.67 8.91 8.94
C PRO A 78 5.17 7.54 9.38
N LEU A 79 4.84 7.07 10.58
CA LEU A 79 5.24 5.71 11.02
C LEU A 79 4.50 4.61 10.26
N SER A 80 3.23 4.78 9.91
CA SER A 80 2.51 3.75 9.16
C SER A 80 3.08 3.51 7.77
N LEU A 81 3.77 4.50 7.18
CA LEU A 81 4.46 4.34 5.90
C LEU A 81 5.61 3.31 5.97
N LEU A 82 6.14 3.04 7.17
CA LEU A 82 7.11 1.96 7.36
C LEU A 82 6.53 0.58 6.99
N GLY A 83 5.21 0.43 6.99
CA GLY A 83 4.53 -0.76 6.49
C GLY A 83 4.76 -1.02 4.99
N PHE A 84 5.21 -0.03 4.21
CA PHE A 84 5.57 -0.23 2.81
C PHE A 84 6.99 -0.75 2.61
N VAL A 85 7.85 -0.74 3.64
CA VAL A 85 9.26 -1.11 3.52
C VAL A 85 9.46 -2.48 2.86
N PRO A 86 8.74 -3.56 3.24
CA PRO A 86 8.91 -4.85 2.59
C PRO A 86 8.59 -4.82 1.09
N ALA A 87 7.54 -4.10 0.68
CA ALA A 87 7.15 -3.97 -0.72
C ALA A 87 8.17 -3.15 -1.52
N LEU A 88 8.74 -2.09 -0.92
CA LEU A 88 9.78 -1.29 -1.54
C LEU A 88 11.10 -2.06 -1.69
N ILE A 89 11.48 -2.87 -0.70
CA ILE A 89 12.67 -3.75 -0.80
C ILE A 89 12.49 -4.73 -1.96
N TYR A 90 11.32 -5.35 -2.05
CA TYR A 90 11.01 -6.25 -3.16
C TYR A 90 11.09 -5.51 -4.50
N LEU A 91 10.47 -4.33 -4.62
CA LEU A 91 10.52 -3.51 -5.84
C LEU A 91 11.97 -3.18 -6.26
N VAL A 92 12.85 -2.81 -5.31
CA VAL A 92 14.27 -2.57 -5.61
C VAL A 92 14.96 -3.84 -6.09
N PHE A 93 14.63 -5.00 -5.53
CA PHE A 93 15.22 -6.29 -5.93
C PHE A 93 14.87 -6.68 -7.37
N ILE A 94 13.61 -6.51 -7.79
CA ILE A 94 13.20 -6.79 -9.20
C ILE A 94 13.69 -5.74 -10.20
N MET A 95 14.11 -4.56 -9.75
CA MET A 95 14.73 -3.53 -10.61
C MET A 95 16.23 -3.73 -10.86
N LEU A 96 16.91 -4.50 -10.00
CA LEU A 96 18.35 -4.79 -10.07
C LEU A 96 18.65 -6.00 -10.94
#